data_AF-A0A7S2PS31-F1
#
_entry.id   AF-A0A7S2PS31-F1
#
_cell.length_a   1.000
_cell.length_b   1.000
_cell.length_c   1.000
_cell.angle_alpha   90.00
_cell.angle_beta   90.00
_cell.angle_gamma   90.00
#
_symmetry.space_group_name_H-M   'P 1'
#
loop_
_entity.id
_entity.type
_entity.pdbx_description
1 polymer ?
#
loop_
_entity_poly.entity_id
_entity_poly.type
_entity_poly.pdbx_seq_one_letter_code
_entity_poly.pdbx_strand_id
1 'polypeptide(L)'
;ICDTDKDFLNQKYIWLVDSFRYELYHLTELFEQQKKNPQRSRNAPLYFGNIEWAAGIQRRIDEPQRWFQQNGIFQIHDDANRVISTYNTLTKALSDYKSFWLKNWNQSIVRARIDASCSVATCDSVPANLQVHMQARTLKLIKEAKH
;
A
#
# COMPACT_ATOMS: atom_id res chain seq x y z
N ILE A 1 44.17 -0.13 10.62
CA ILE A 1 43.15 0.65 9.88
C ILE A 1 43.47 2.10 10.17
N CYS A 2 43.96 2.83 9.18
CA CYS A 2 44.40 4.22 9.32
C CYS A 2 43.20 5.10 9.70
N ASP A 3 43.39 6.18 10.47
CA ASP A 3 42.30 7.09 10.85
C ASP A 3 41.57 7.67 9.62
N THR A 4 42.27 7.80 8.49
CA THR A 4 41.70 8.22 7.20
C THR A 4 40.63 7.27 6.65
N ASP A 5 40.75 5.96 6.88
CA ASP A 5 39.79 4.96 6.39
C ASP A 5 38.48 5.02 7.18
N LYS A 6 38.56 5.31 8.49
CA LYS A 6 37.39 5.46 9.36
C LYS A 6 36.59 6.70 9.01
N ASP A 7 37.28 7.81 8.70
CA ASP A 7 36.62 9.06 8.32
C ASP A 7 35.89 8.95 6.98
N PHE A 8 36.49 8.28 5.98
CA PHE A 8 35.83 8.04 4.70
C PHE A 8 34.57 7.17 4.85
N LEU A 9 34.65 6.13 5.68
CA LEU A 9 33.52 5.26 5.96
C LEU A 9 32.38 6.02 6.66
N ASN A 10 32.72 6.88 7.62
CA ASN A 10 31.76 7.73 8.32
C ASN A 10 31.05 8.71 7.38
N GLN A 11 31.79 9.37 6.48
CA GLN A 11 31.20 10.25 5.46
C GLN A 11 30.22 9.51 4.54
N LYS A 12 30.56 8.30 4.11
CA LYS A 12 29.66 7.48 3.28
C LYS A 12 28.37 7.10 4.02
N TYR A 13 28.45 6.84 5.32
CA TYR A 13 27.26 6.55 6.13
C TYR A 13 26.35 7.75 6.30
N ILE A 14 26.91 8.93 6.58
CA ILE A 14 26.14 10.18 6.66
C ILE A 14 25.39 10.42 5.35
N TRP A 15 26.06 10.22 4.21
CA TRP A 15 25.43 10.34 2.90
C TRP A 15 24.28 9.35 2.70
N LEU A 16 24.45 8.08 3.09
CA LEU A 16 23.38 7.07 2.99
C LEU A 16 22.15 7.44 3.83
N VAL A 17 22.37 7.91 5.07
CA VAL A 17 21.28 8.33 5.97
C VAL A 17 20.53 9.54 5.40
N ASP A 18 21.24 10.53 4.86
CA ASP A 18 20.59 11.71 4.27
C ASP A 18 19.86 11.37 2.96
N SER A 19 20.41 10.48 2.13
CA SER A 19 19.72 9.96 0.95
C SER A 19 18.42 9.25 1.32
N PHE A 20 18.44 8.42 2.37
CA PHE A 20 17.22 7.74 2.83
C PHE A 20 16.21 8.73 3.43
N ARG A 21 16.67 9.74 4.17
CA ARG A 21 15.82 10.83 4.66
C ARG A 21 15.12 11.56 3.52
N TYR A 22 15.84 11.87 2.44
CA TYR A 22 15.26 12.49 1.25
C TYR A 22 14.20 11.58 0.59
N GLU A 23 14.50 10.29 0.45
CA GLU A 23 13.54 9.33 -0.11
C GLU A 23 12.28 9.21 0.76
N LEU A 24 12.39 9.16 2.09
CA LEU A 24 11.24 9.17 2.99
C LEU A 24 10.38 10.42 2.83
N TYR A 25 11.00 11.60 2.71
CA TYR A 25 10.28 12.84 2.47
C TYR A 25 9.51 12.78 1.15
N HIS A 26 10.18 12.38 0.07
CA HIS A 26 9.56 12.26 -1.24
C HIS A 26 8.40 11.25 -1.26
N LEU A 27 8.56 10.10 -0.63
CA LEU A 27 7.51 9.08 -0.56
C LEU A 27 6.33 9.50 0.33
N THR A 28 6.59 10.28 1.38
CA THR A 28 5.53 10.87 2.22
C THR A 28 4.73 11.89 1.43
N GLU A 29 5.41 12.76 0.69
CA GLU A 29 4.75 13.73 -0.20
C GLU A 29 3.94 13.03 -1.30
N LEU A 30 4.52 12.03 -1.95
CA LEU A 30 3.86 11.19 -2.94
C LEU A 30 2.59 10.55 -2.36
N PHE A 31 2.68 10.01 -1.15
CA PHE A 31 1.54 9.41 -0.46
C PHE A 31 0.43 10.44 -0.25
N GLU A 32 0.75 11.61 0.29
CA GLU A 32 -0.23 12.67 0.57
C GLU A 32 -0.91 13.21 -0.70
N GLN A 33 -0.14 13.39 -1.78
CA GLN A 33 -0.66 13.88 -3.06
C GLN A 33 -1.56 12.85 -3.75
N GLN A 34 -1.17 11.57 -3.74
CA GLN A 34 -1.82 10.54 -4.54
C GLN A 34 -2.79 9.65 -3.75
N LYS A 35 -2.88 9.74 -2.41
CA LYS A 35 -3.78 8.87 -1.61
C LYS A 35 -5.24 8.88 -2.06
N LYS A 36 -5.71 9.99 -2.64
CA LYS A 36 -7.08 10.14 -3.17
C LYS A 36 -7.26 9.44 -4.53
N ASN A 37 -6.23 9.44 -5.37
CA ASN A 37 -6.27 8.79 -6.67
C ASN A 37 -4.90 8.20 -7.02
N PRO A 38 -4.55 7.03 -6.45
CA PRO A 38 -3.25 6.45 -6.67
C PRO A 38 -3.12 5.93 -8.10
N GLN A 39 -1.89 5.99 -8.64
CA GLN A 39 -1.57 5.39 -9.94
C GLN A 39 -1.66 3.87 -9.83
N ARG A 40 -2.85 3.34 -10.14
CA ARG A 40 -3.17 1.91 -10.08
C ARG A 40 -2.75 1.22 -11.37
N SER A 41 -2.31 -0.04 -11.25
CA SER A 41 -2.14 -0.90 -12.43
C SER A 41 -3.46 -1.02 -13.18
N ARG A 42 -3.42 -0.97 -14.51
CA ARG A 42 -4.58 -0.89 -15.41
C ARG A 42 -5.61 -2.01 -15.23
N ASN A 43 -5.23 -3.10 -14.56
CA ASN A 43 -6.06 -4.28 -14.31
C ASN A 43 -6.32 -4.55 -12.82
N ALA A 44 -5.74 -3.76 -11.92
CA ALA A 44 -5.95 -3.94 -10.49
C ALA A 44 -7.41 -3.63 -10.15
N PRO A 45 -8.08 -4.48 -9.37
CA PRO A 45 -9.42 -4.18 -8.89
C PRO A 45 -9.46 -2.87 -8.08
N LEU A 46 -10.63 -2.25 -7.95
CA LEU A 46 -10.73 -0.86 -7.47
C LEU A 46 -10.21 -0.67 -6.05
N TYR A 47 -10.57 -1.59 -5.15
CA TYR A 47 -10.16 -1.56 -3.73
C TYR A 47 -8.71 -2.09 -3.55
N PHE A 48 -8.40 -3.21 -4.19
CA PHE A 48 -7.07 -3.84 -4.11
C PHE A 48 -5.96 -3.01 -4.74
N GLY A 49 -6.25 -2.25 -5.80
CA GLY A 49 -5.25 -1.37 -6.43
C GLY A 49 -4.73 -0.29 -5.49
N ASN A 50 -5.57 0.24 -4.60
CA ASN A 50 -5.15 1.23 -3.60
C ASN A 50 -4.24 0.58 -2.54
N ILE A 51 -4.60 -0.64 -2.11
CA ILE A 51 -3.81 -1.41 -1.13
C ILE A 51 -2.45 -1.81 -1.72
N GLU A 52 -2.43 -2.28 -2.96
CA GLU A 52 -1.20 -2.65 -3.69
C GLU A 52 -0.28 -1.45 -3.91
N TRP A 53 -0.83 -0.28 -4.25
CA TRP A 53 -0.04 0.94 -4.37
C TRP A 53 0.61 1.33 -3.03
N ALA A 54 -0.16 1.32 -1.92
CA ALA A 54 0.38 1.57 -0.60
C ALA A 54 1.40 0.50 -0.16
N ALA A 55 1.22 -0.76 -0.58
CA ALA A 55 2.19 -1.82 -0.37
C ALA A 55 3.47 -1.62 -1.17
N GLY A 56 3.38 -1.06 -2.38
CA GLY A 56 4.54 -0.66 -3.18
C GLY A 56 5.40 0.38 -2.47
N ILE A 57 4.79 1.44 -1.91
CA ILE A 57 5.52 2.45 -1.12
C ILE A 57 6.18 1.81 0.10
N GLN A 58 5.45 0.96 0.83
CA GLN A 58 5.98 0.29 2.01
C GLN A 58 7.18 -0.60 1.68
N ARG A 59 7.12 -1.38 0.59
CA ARG A 59 8.25 -2.23 0.16
C ARG A 59 9.52 -1.39 -0.12
N ARG A 60 9.37 -0.20 -0.71
CA ARG A 60 10.50 0.70 -1.01
C ARG A 60 11.18 1.24 0.24
N ILE A 61 10.43 1.53 1.31
CA ILE A 61 11.02 2.00 2.57
C ILE A 61 11.55 0.86 3.45
N ASP A 62 10.96 -0.33 3.35
CA ASP A 62 11.34 -1.50 4.16
C ASP A 62 12.73 -2.06 3.80
N GLU A 63 13.16 -1.93 2.54
CA GLU A 63 14.46 -2.42 2.07
C GLU A 63 15.66 -1.66 2.69
N PRO A 64 15.78 -0.32 2.53
CA PRO A 64 16.83 0.46 3.16
C PRO A 64 16.76 0.37 4.69
N GLN A 65 15.55 0.39 5.28
CA GLN A 65 15.38 0.20 6.72
C GLN A 65 16.00 -1.11 7.23
N ARG A 66 15.73 -2.24 6.56
CA ARG A 66 16.30 -3.54 6.95
C ARG A 66 17.82 -3.53 6.85
N TRP A 67 18.36 -2.93 5.80
CA TRP A 67 19.81 -2.79 5.64
C TRP A 67 20.45 -1.96 6.77
N PHE A 68 19.84 -0.82 7.14
CA PHE A 68 20.34 0.00 8.25
C PHE A 68 20.26 -0.70 9.60
N GLN A 69 19.22 -1.50 9.85
CA GLN A 69 19.08 -2.31 11.06
C GLN A 69 20.17 -3.39 11.15
N GLN A 70 20.45 -4.10 10.06
CA GLN A 70 21.47 -5.15 10.02
C GLN A 70 22.89 -4.61 10.27
N ASN A 71 23.16 -3.38 9.81
CA ASN A 71 24.46 -2.74 9.96
C ASN A 71 24.57 -1.85 11.22
N GLY A 72 23.54 -1.81 12.07
CA GLY A 72 23.55 -1.06 13.33
C GLY A 72 23.65 0.47 13.17
N ILE A 73 23.41 1.02 11.98
CA ILE A 73 23.69 2.43 11.66
C ILE A 73 22.91 3.39 12.56
N PHE A 74 21.67 3.02 12.89
CA PHE A 74 20.79 3.81 13.75
C PHE A 74 21.30 3.94 15.20
N GLN A 75 22.14 3.01 15.67
CA GLN A 75 22.69 3.02 17.03
C GLN A 75 23.95 3.88 17.13
N ILE A 76 24.57 4.21 15.99
CA ILE A 76 25.86 4.90 15.89
C ILE A 76 25.66 6.42 15.76
N HIS A 77 24.55 6.86 15.15
CA HIS A 77 24.32 8.26 14.83
C HIS A 77 23.00 8.79 15.40
N ASP A 78 23.07 9.84 16.22
CA ASP A 78 21.90 10.48 16.84
C ASP A 78 20.91 11.06 15.82
N ASP A 79 21.39 11.52 14.66
CA ASP A 79 20.56 12.06 13.57
C ASP A 79 19.64 10.99 12.95
N ALA A 80 20.01 9.72 13.09
CA ALA A 80 19.29 8.61 12.50
C ALA A 80 17.95 8.34 13.22
N ASN A 81 17.81 8.78 14.48
CA ASN A 81 16.56 8.68 15.24
C ASN A 81 15.42 9.49 14.60
N ARG A 82 15.73 10.66 14.02
CA ARG A 82 14.73 11.49 13.32
C ARG A 82 14.20 10.78 12.07
N VAL A 83 15.09 10.10 11.36
CA VAL A 83 14.77 9.31 10.16
C VAL A 83 13.85 8.14 10.53
N ILE A 84 14.15 7.42 11.61
CA ILE A 84 13.30 6.34 12.14
C ILE A 84 11.91 6.86 12.53
N SER A 85 11.83 8.00 13.23
CA SER A 85 10.55 8.59 13.61
C SER A 85 9.68 8.93 12.40
N THR A 86 10.30 9.49 11.35
CA THR A 86 9.63 9.80 10.07
C THR A 86 9.13 8.53 9.39
N TYR A 87 9.98 7.50 9.33
CA TYR A 87 9.60 6.19 8.79
C TYR A 87 8.42 5.57 9.54
N ASN A 88 8.44 5.59 10.89
CA ASN A 88 7.39 5.00 11.71
C ASN A 88 6.06 5.73 11.50
N THR A 89 6.11 7.05 11.38
CA THR A 89 4.94 7.88 11.07
C THR A 89 4.34 7.50 9.71
N LEU A 90 5.19 7.40 8.67
CA LEU A 90 4.75 7.00 7.32
C LEU A 90 4.18 5.57 7.30
N THR A 91 4.87 4.63 7.96
CA THR A 91 4.43 3.22 8.03
C THR A 91 3.08 3.10 8.73
N LYS A 92 2.87 3.85 9.82
CA LYS A 92 1.57 3.91 10.50
C LYS A 92 0.48 4.46 9.58
N ALA A 93 0.75 5.57 8.90
CA ALA A 93 -0.20 6.16 7.95
C ALA A 93 -0.57 5.18 6.80
N LEU A 94 0.41 4.46 6.27
CA LEU A 94 0.19 3.42 5.25
C LEU A 94 -0.65 2.26 5.79
N SER A 95 -0.41 1.83 7.03
CA SER A 95 -1.19 0.75 7.69
C SER A 95 -2.65 1.15 7.90
N ASP A 96 -2.88 2.38 8.39
CA ASP A 96 -4.22 2.93 8.59
C ASP A 96 -4.97 3.06 7.25
N TYR A 97 -4.28 3.51 6.20
CA TYR A 97 -4.82 3.59 4.84
C TYR A 97 -5.24 2.21 4.30
N LYS A 98 -4.38 1.19 4.43
CA LYS A 98 -4.69 -0.18 4.02
C LYS A 98 -5.90 -0.73 4.78
N SER A 99 -5.93 -0.55 6.09
CA SER A 99 -7.02 -1.00 6.96
C SER A 99 -8.35 -0.34 6.60
N PHE A 100 -8.33 0.96 6.28
CA PHE A 100 -9.51 1.70 5.81
C PHE A 100 -10.07 1.09 4.51
N TRP A 101 -9.22 0.84 3.51
CA TRP A 101 -9.66 0.26 2.24
C TRP A 101 -10.15 -1.18 2.38
N LEU A 102 -9.47 -1.99 3.20
CA LEU A 102 -9.88 -3.36 3.49
C LEU A 102 -11.26 -3.40 4.16
N LYS A 103 -11.52 -2.49 5.12
CA LYS A 103 -12.83 -2.37 5.78
C LYS A 103 -13.92 -1.98 4.77
N ASN A 104 -13.66 -1.02 3.90
CA ASN A 104 -14.61 -0.60 2.88
C ASN A 104 -14.91 -1.72 1.86
N TRP A 105 -13.90 -2.51 1.51
CA TRP A 105 -14.08 -3.69 0.66
C TRP A 105 -14.95 -4.75 1.33
N ASN A 106 -14.72 -5.06 2.61
CA ASN A 106 -15.58 -5.99 3.35
C ASN A 106 -17.05 -5.51 3.39
N GLN A 107 -17.26 -4.21 3.60
CA GLN A 107 -18.61 -3.64 3.56
C GLN A 107 -19.24 -3.69 2.17
N SER A 108 -18.48 -3.50 1.10
CA SER A 108 -19.00 -3.57 -0.27
C SER A 108 -19.41 -5.01 -0.64
N ILE A 109 -18.67 -6.02 -0.17
CA ILE A 109 -19.05 -7.44 -0.30
C ILE A 109 -20.37 -7.71 0.42
N VAL A 110 -20.52 -7.26 1.67
CA VAL A 110 -21.77 -7.47 2.44
C VAL A 110 -22.96 -6.85 1.74
N ARG A 111 -22.82 -5.61 1.22
CA ARG A 111 -23.88 -4.94 0.45
C ARG A 111 -24.22 -5.70 -0.83
N ALA A 112 -23.22 -6.11 -1.59
CA ALA A 112 -23.46 -6.86 -2.83
C ALA A 112 -24.10 -8.22 -2.57
N ARG A 113 -23.83 -8.86 -1.43
CA ARG A 113 -24.52 -10.09 -1.02
C ARG A 113 -26.01 -9.83 -0.78
N ILE A 114 -26.35 -8.75 -0.08
CA ILE A 114 -27.76 -8.35 0.15
C ILE A 114 -28.43 -8.04 -1.20
N ASP A 115 -27.79 -7.24 -2.05
CA ASP A 115 -28.29 -6.90 -3.38
C ASP A 115 -28.51 -8.15 -4.25
N ALA A 116 -27.58 -9.11 -4.19
CA ALA A 116 -27.68 -10.38 -4.92
C ALA A 116 -28.79 -11.29 -4.36
N SER A 117 -29.00 -11.30 -3.04
CA SER A 117 -30.12 -12.01 -2.42
C SER A 117 -31.48 -11.40 -2.77
N CYS A 118 -31.53 -10.11 -3.14
CA CYS A 118 -32.73 -9.42 -3.62
C CYS A 118 -32.90 -9.45 -5.15
N SER A 119 -31.96 -10.02 -5.90
CA SER A 119 -32.04 -10.14 -7.36
C SER A 119 -33.11 -11.16 -7.76
N VAL A 120 -34.22 -10.66 -8.32
CA VAL A 120 -35.30 -11.49 -8.88
C VAL A 120 -34.82 -12.15 -10.17
N ALA A 121 -34.89 -13.48 -10.22
CA ALA A 121 -34.78 -14.22 -11.47
C ALA A 121 -36.09 -14.08 -12.24
N THR A 122 -36.10 -13.28 -13.29
CA THR A 122 -37.21 -13.18 -14.23
C THR A 122 -37.05 -14.26 -15.29
N CYS A 123 -37.98 -15.21 -15.32
CA CYS A 123 -38.09 -16.18 -16.40
C CYS A 123 -39.07 -15.63 -17.45
N ASP A 124 -38.57 -15.29 -18.63
CA ASP A 124 -39.44 -15.05 -19.79
C ASP A 124 -39.83 -16.40 -20.41
N SER A 125 -41.12 -16.58 -20.69
CA SER A 125 -41.64 -17.82 -21.25
C SER A 125 -41.28 -17.96 -22.73
N VAL A 126 -40.40 -18.93 -23.00
CA VAL A 126 -40.01 -19.59 -24.27
C VAL A 126 -39.48 -18.66 -25.38
N PRO A 127 -38.20 -18.82 -25.83
CA PRO A 127 -37.22 -19.81 -25.41
C PRO A 127 -36.68 -19.50 -24.02
N ALA A 128 -36.40 -20.54 -23.24
CA ALA A 128 -35.98 -20.46 -21.84
C ALA A 128 -34.54 -19.91 -21.71
N ASN A 129 -34.37 -18.61 -21.94
CA ASN A 129 -33.16 -17.89 -21.62
C ASN A 129 -33.30 -17.36 -20.20
N LEU A 130 -32.67 -18.03 -19.24
CA LEU A 130 -32.61 -17.57 -17.85
C LEU A 130 -31.70 -16.33 -17.79
N GLN A 131 -32.31 -15.15 -17.79
CA GLN A 131 -31.59 -13.90 -17.57
C GLN A 131 -31.41 -13.68 -16.07
N VAL A 132 -30.28 -14.14 -15.53
CA VAL A 132 -29.85 -13.76 -14.18
C VAL A 132 -29.32 -12.34 -14.25
N HIS A 133 -30.11 -11.37 -13.76
CA HIS A 133 -29.69 -9.98 -13.63
C HIS A 133 -28.67 -9.81 -12.49
N MET A 134 -27.47 -10.36 -12.69
CA MET A 134 -26.36 -10.12 -11.77
C MET A 134 -25.82 -8.71 -12.01
N GLN A 135 -25.96 -7.84 -11.02
CA GLN A 135 -25.51 -6.46 -11.13
C GLN A 135 -23.98 -6.40 -11.39
N ALA A 136 -23.54 -5.47 -12.25
CA ALA A 136 -22.13 -5.30 -12.62
C ALA A 136 -21.17 -5.08 -11.43
N ARG A 137 -21.70 -4.64 -10.28
CA ARG A 137 -20.97 -4.51 -9.00
C ARG A 137 -20.56 -5.87 -8.43
N THR A 138 -21.42 -6.89 -8.51
CA THR A 138 -21.16 -8.24 -7.98
C THR A 138 -20.05 -8.96 -8.76
N LEU A 139 -20.05 -8.82 -10.09
CA LEU A 139 -18.99 -9.37 -10.95
C LEU A 139 -17.61 -8.78 -10.64
N LYS A 140 -17.54 -7.48 -10.32
CA LYS A 140 -16.30 -6.82 -9.89
C LYS A 140 -15.81 -7.36 -8.55
N LEU A 141 -16.71 -7.61 -7.60
CA LEU A 141 -16.36 -8.15 -6.28
C LEU A 141 -15.90 -9.61 -6.33
N ILE A 142 -16.48 -10.43 -7.21
CA ILE A 142 -16.01 -11.80 -7.45
C ILE A 142 -14.57 -11.79 -8.00
N LYS A 143 -14.24 -10.83 -8.87
CA LYS A 143 -12.86 -10.66 -9.36
C LYS A 143 -11.92 -10.20 -8.24
N GLU A 144 -12.40 -9.39 -7.30
CA GLU A 144 -11.64 -8.94 -6.13
C GLU A 144 -11.37 -10.05 -5.12
N ALA A 145 -12.33 -10.96 -4.88
CA ALA A 145 -12.17 -12.06 -3.93
C ALA A 145 -11.20 -13.17 -4.39
N LYS A 146 -10.78 -13.16 -5.67
CA LYS A 146 -9.80 -14.11 -6.21
C LYS A 146 -8.35 -13.70 -5.97
N HIS A 147 -8.11 -12.46 -5.55
CA HIS A 147 -6.80 -11.89 -5.27
C HIS A 147 -6.61 -11.73 -3.77
#